data_AF-A0A7X5SCD1-F1
#
_entry.id   AF-A0A7X5SCD1-F1
#
_cell.length_a   1.000
_cell.length_b   1.000
_cell.length_c   1.000
_cell.angle_alpha   90.00
_cell.angle_beta   90.00
_cell.angle_gamma   90.00
#
_symmetry.space_group_name_H-M   'P 1'
#
loop_
_entity.id
_entity.type
_entity.pdbx_description
1 polymer ?
#
loop_
_entity_poly.entity_id
_entity_poly.type
_entity_poly.pdbx_seq_one_letter_code
_entity_poly.pdbx_strand_id
1 'polypeptide(L)'
;LPSGDSLAGLRVLCVDNDREILDGMRALLGRWQVEVITASTVDQALERAHEQPDLMLVDYHLHDRLDGLDTLDALQAVATAPIAGALLTADGRDELKQLA
;
A
#
# COMPACT_ATOMS: atom_id res chain seq x y z
N LEU A 1 -25.60 2.89 -13.41
CA LEU A 1 -24.47 2.19 -12.77
C LEU A 1 -23.24 3.02 -13.06
N PRO A 2 -22.45 3.49 -12.07
CA PRO A 2 -21.16 4.09 -12.38
C PRO A 2 -20.29 3.00 -13.02
N SER A 3 -19.68 3.31 -14.16
CA SER A 3 -18.87 2.37 -14.95
C SER A 3 -17.69 1.89 -14.11
N GLY A 4 -17.54 0.58 -13.91
CA GLY A 4 -16.52 -0.05 -13.05
C GLY A 4 -15.08 0.02 -13.55
N ASP A 5 -14.73 1.03 -14.35
CA ASP A 5 -13.43 1.16 -15.03
C ASP A 5 -12.62 2.37 -14.56
N SER A 6 -13.07 3.11 -13.54
CA SER A 6 -12.39 4.31 -13.06
C SER A 6 -11.77 4.12 -11.68
N LEU A 7 -10.47 4.43 -11.59
CA LEU A 7 -9.72 4.50 -10.32
C LEU A 7 -9.85 5.88 -9.65
N ALA A 8 -10.58 6.82 -10.25
CA ALA A 8 -10.68 8.19 -9.76
C ALA A 8 -11.36 8.25 -8.38
N GLY A 9 -10.75 8.98 -7.44
CA GLY A 9 -11.24 9.15 -6.08
C GLY A 9 -10.94 7.97 -5.14
N LEU A 10 -10.32 6.89 -5.62
CA LEU A 10 -9.81 5.84 -4.74
C LEU A 10 -8.65 6.37 -3.91
N ARG A 11 -8.59 5.94 -2.65
CA ARG A 11 -7.57 6.34 -1.69
C ARG A 11 -6.63 5.18 -1.47
N VAL A 12 -5.38 5.34 -1.88
CA VAL A 12 -4.40 4.26 -1.85
C VAL A 12 -3.28 4.62 -0.89
N LEU A 13 -3.07 3.79 0.13
CA LEU A 13 -1.92 3.90 1.02
C LEU A 13 -0.73 3.15 0.41
N CYS A 14 0.29 3.89 -0.01
CA CYS A 14 1.56 3.36 -0.50
C CYS A 14 2.60 3.39 0.62
N VAL A 15 3.21 2.24 0.91
CA VAL A 15 4.24 2.07 1.95
C VAL A 15 5.52 1.57 1.31
N ASP A 16 6.58 2.38 1.36
CA ASP A 16 7.90 2.08 0.80
C ASP A 16 8.96 2.94 1.50
N ASN A 17 10.12 2.38 1.86
CA ASN A 17 11.19 3.14 2.51
C ASN A 17 11.99 4.02 1.55
N ASP A 18 11.82 3.85 0.23
CA ASP A 18 12.41 4.69 -0.80
C ASP A 18 11.44 5.81 -1.23
N ARG A 19 11.86 7.05 -0.97
CA ARG A 19 11.09 8.23 -1.33
C ARG A 19 10.94 8.42 -2.84
N GLU A 20 11.93 8.03 -3.64
CA GLU A 20 11.84 8.15 -5.10
C GLU A 20 10.74 7.22 -5.64
N ILE A 21 10.60 6.03 -5.06
CA ILE A 21 9.53 5.09 -5.40
C ILE A 21 8.16 5.69 -5.00
N LEU A 22 8.02 6.22 -3.79
CA LEU A 22 6.77 6.87 -3.34
C LEU A 22 6.37 8.05 -4.24
N ASP A 23 7.33 8.90 -4.61
CA ASP A 23 7.10 10.03 -5.51
C ASP A 23 6.67 9.53 -6.92
N GLY A 24 7.28 8.44 -7.38
CA GLY A 24 6.88 7.73 -8.60
C GLY A 24 5.45 7.18 -8.55
N MET A 25 5.08 6.49 -7.46
CA MET A 25 3.72 5.98 -7.25
C MET A 25 2.70 7.13 -7.23
N ARG A 26 3.00 8.22 -6.52
CA ARG A 26 2.17 9.43 -6.48
C ARG A 26 1.96 10.02 -7.87
N ALA A 27 3.04 10.16 -8.64
CA ALA A 27 2.98 10.71 -9.99
C ALA A 27 2.21 9.80 -10.96
N LEU A 28 2.35 8.48 -10.83
CA LEU A 28 1.68 7.50 -11.68
C LEU A 28 0.19 7.40 -11.36
N LEU A 29 -0.15 7.09 -10.11
CA LEU A 29 -1.52 6.88 -9.66
C LEU A 29 -2.34 8.18 -9.73
N GLY A 30 -1.71 9.32 -9.45
CA GLY A 30 -2.34 10.64 -9.58
C GLY A 30 -2.83 10.96 -10.99
N ARG A 31 -2.23 10.39 -12.05
CA ARG A 31 -2.73 10.53 -13.44
C ARG A 31 -4.09 9.86 -13.63
N TRP A 32 -4.40 8.83 -12.84
CA TRP A 32 -5.71 8.19 -12.80
C TRP A 32 -6.64 8.80 -11.74
N GLN A 33 -6.26 9.96 -11.20
CA GLN A 33 -7.04 10.69 -10.18
C GLN A 33 -7.23 9.89 -8.88
N VAL A 34 -6.31 8.98 -8.58
CA VAL A 34 -6.21 8.30 -7.28
C VAL A 34 -5.63 9.28 -6.26
N GLU A 35 -6.20 9.29 -5.07
CA GLU A 35 -5.69 10.00 -3.90
C GLU A 35 -4.62 9.13 -3.21
N VAL A 36 -3.35 9.47 -3.42
CA VAL A 36 -2.23 8.69 -2.88
C VAL A 36 -1.84 9.21 -1.49
N ILE A 37 -1.92 8.32 -0.51
CA ILE A 37 -1.42 8.51 0.85
C ILE A 37 -0.07 7.78 0.93
N THR A 38 0.98 8.45 1.38
CA THR A 38 2.34 7.88 1.38
C THR A 38 2.85 7.71 2.80
N ALA A 39 3.49 6.58 3.08
CA ALA A 39 4.19 6.32 4.33
C ALA A 39 5.57 5.72 4.04
N SER A 40 6.62 6.22 4.70
CA SER A 40 7.98 5.71 4.51
C SER A 40 8.42 4.69 5.56
N THR A 41 7.57 4.43 6.55
CA THR A 41 7.81 3.50 7.66
C THR A 41 6.49 2.86 8.07
N VAL A 42 6.58 1.73 8.77
CA VAL A 42 5.39 1.06 9.32
C VAL A 42 4.63 1.96 10.30
N ASP A 43 5.33 2.67 11.18
CA ASP A 43 4.69 3.58 12.14
C ASP A 43 3.90 4.69 11.43
N GLN A 44 4.46 5.28 10.36
CA GLN A 44 3.73 6.24 9.55
C GLN A 44 2.53 5.58 8.86
N ALA A 45 2.67 4.35 8.36
CA ALA A 45 1.57 3.65 7.72
C ALA A 45 0.41 3.42 8.70
N LEU A 46 0.70 3.04 9.94
CA LEU A 46 -0.28 2.85 11.01
C LEU A 46 -0.99 4.17 11.36
N GLU A 47 -0.26 5.27 11.48
CA GLU A 47 -0.86 6.59 11.69
C GLU A 47 -1.79 7.00 10.53
N ARG A 48 -1.36 6.69 9.29
CA ARG A 48 -2.09 7.02 8.07
C ARG A 48 -3.26 6.08 7.79
N ALA A 49 -3.31 4.90 8.40
CA ALA A 49 -4.46 3.99 8.27
C ALA A 49 -5.77 4.63 8.76
N HIS A 50 -5.69 5.56 9.72
CA HIS A 50 -6.84 6.36 10.19
C HIS A 50 -7.45 7.24 9.11
N GLU A 51 -6.69 7.53 8.05
CA GLU A 51 -7.23 8.23 6.91
C GLU A 51 -8.26 7.37 6.16
N GLN A 52 -8.41 6.06 6.41
CA GLN A 52 -9.35 5.16 5.72
C GLN A 52 -9.02 5.01 4.23
N PRO A 53 -7.87 4.39 3.88
CA PRO A 53 -7.59 4.02 2.50
C PRO A 53 -8.52 2.89 2.04
N ASP A 54 -8.82 2.87 0.74
CA ASP A 54 -9.58 1.80 0.08
C ASP A 54 -8.69 0.59 -0.28
N LEU A 55 -7.38 0.84 -0.47
CA LEU A 55 -6.38 -0.15 -0.86
C LEU A 55 -5.02 0.20 -0.24
N MET A 56 -4.26 -0.84 0.11
CA MET A 56 -2.87 -0.72 0.55
C MET A 56 -1.93 -1.33 -0.49
N LEU A 57 -0.88 -0.59 -0.86
CA LEU A 57 0.26 -1.06 -1.64
C LEU A 57 1.49 -1.01 -0.73
N VAL A 58 2.02 -2.16 -0.38
CA VAL A 58 3.08 -2.27 0.62
C VAL A 58 4.29 -2.93 -0.02
N ASP A 59 5.46 -2.30 0.03
CA ASP A 59 6.70 -2.94 -0.39
C ASP A 59 7.04 -4.12 0.52
N TYR A 60 7.59 -5.19 -0.06
CA TYR A 60 7.99 -6.36 0.71
C TYR A 60 9.22 -6.11 1.58
N HIS A 61 10.14 -5.25 1.13
CA HIS A 61 11.44 -5.01 1.74
C HIS A 61 11.49 -3.72 2.58
N LEU A 62 10.51 -3.57 3.48
CA LEU A 62 10.44 -2.43 4.42
C LEU A 62 11.44 -2.57 5.58
N HIS A 63 12.72 -2.21 5.34
CA HIS A 63 13.79 -2.14 6.36
C HIS A 63 13.91 -3.37 7.32
N ASP A 64 14.85 -3.34 8.27
CA ASP A 64 15.25 -4.56 9.02
C ASP A 64 14.26 -5.07 10.11
N ARG A 65 13.09 -4.44 10.32
CA ARG A 65 12.25 -4.73 11.51
C ARG A 65 10.95 -5.48 11.28
N LEU A 66 10.31 -5.31 10.13
CA LEU A 66 9.03 -5.93 9.76
C LEU A 66 9.06 -6.14 8.25
N ASP A 67 8.70 -7.33 7.76
CA ASP A 67 8.52 -7.52 6.33
C ASP A 67 7.17 -6.90 5.86
N GLY A 68 6.98 -6.78 4.55
CA GLY A 68 5.76 -6.19 4.01
C GLY A 68 4.48 -6.97 4.35
N LEU A 69 4.57 -8.27 4.69
CA LEU A 69 3.43 -9.08 5.11
C LEU A 69 3.03 -8.75 6.55
N ASP A 70 3.99 -8.69 7.46
CA ASP A 70 3.75 -8.26 8.84
C ASP A 70 3.16 -6.85 8.89
N THR A 71 3.58 -5.98 7.96
CA THR A 71 3.05 -4.62 7.82
C THR A 71 1.57 -4.64 7.40
N LEU A 72 1.19 -5.49 6.44
CA LEU A 72 -0.21 -5.67 6.04
C LEU A 72 -1.07 -6.19 7.20
N ASP A 73 -0.57 -7.17 7.94
CA ASP A 73 -1.28 -7.72 9.11
C ASP A 73 -1.47 -6.67 10.21
N ALA A 74 -0.45 -5.87 10.50
CA ALA A 74 -0.53 -4.78 11.45
C ALA A 74 -1.55 -3.70 11.01
N LEU A 75 -1.57 -3.37 9.72
CA LEU A 75 -2.52 -2.41 9.16
C LEU A 75 -3.96 -2.94 9.22
N GLN A 76 -4.18 -4.22 8.91
CA GLN A 76 -5.50 -4.85 9.04
C GLN A 76 -5.98 -4.87 10.49
N ALA A 77 -5.09 -5.04 11.46
CA ALA A 77 -5.45 -5.06 12.87
C ALA A 77 -5.92 -3.70 13.41
N VAL A 78 -5.45 -2.59 12.83
CA VAL A 78 -5.86 -1.23 13.23
C VAL A 78 -6.97 -0.65 12.35
N ALA A 79 -7.25 -1.25 11.20
CA ALA A 79 -8.28 -0.81 10.29
C ALA A 79 -9.69 -1.04 10.86
N THR A 80 -10.57 -0.06 10.68
CA THR A 80 -11.97 -0.14 11.14
C THR A 80 -12.80 -1.14 10.31
N ALA A 81 -12.35 -1.48 9.11
CA ALA A 81 -12.94 -2.46 8.21
C ALA A 81 -11.83 -3.15 7.41
N PRO A 82 -12.04 -4.36 6.87
CA PRO A 82 -11.05 -5.03 6.02
C PRO A 82 -10.69 -4.17 4.81
N ILE A 83 -9.41 -3.91 4.62
CA ILE A 83 -8.88 -3.15 3.49
C ILE A 83 -8.19 -4.12 2.54
N ALA A 84 -8.39 -3.97 1.23
CA ALA A 84 -7.64 -4.76 0.26
C ALA A 84 -6.16 -4.38 0.33
N GLY A 85 -5.27 -5.37 0.30
CA GLY A 85 -3.82 -5.17 0.32
C GLY A 85 -3.17 -5.87 -0.85
N ALA A 86 -2.18 -5.22 -1.46
CA ALA A 86 -1.27 -5.84 -2.41
C ALA A 86 0.17 -5.59 -1.98
N LEU A 87 0.97 -6.63 -2.05
CA LEU A 87 2.38 -6.59 -1.76
C LEU A 87 3.15 -6.34 -3.05
N LEU A 88 4.06 -5.36 -3.03
CA LEU A 88 4.97 -5.05 -4.12
C LEU A 88 6.31 -5.73 -3.82
N THR A 89 6.84 -6.48 -4.79
CA THR A 89 8.14 -7.13 -4.66
C THR A 89 8.90 -7.04 -5.98
N ALA A 90 10.20 -6.76 -5.88
CA ALA A 90 11.12 -6.80 -7.00
C ALA A 90 11.83 -8.16 -7.12
N ASP A 91 11.65 -9.07 -6.17
CA ASP A 91 12.20 -10.44 -6.27
C ASP A 91 11.28 -11.28 -7.18
N GLY A 92 11.72 -11.46 -8.43
CA GLY A 92 11.02 -12.26 -9.43
C GLY A 92 11.06 -13.77 -9.16
N ARG A 93 11.60 -14.21 -8.02
CA ARG A 93 11.59 -15.62 -7.61
C ARG A 93 10.25 -15.95 -6.95
N ASP A 94 9.60 -16.99 -7.49
CA ASP A 94 8.24 -17.48 -7.22
C ASP A 94 7.88 -17.82 -5.75
N GLU A 95 8.69 -17.48 -4.76
CA GLU A 95 8.51 -17.88 -3.36
C GLU A 95 7.34 -17.17 -2.66
N LEU A 96 6.91 -16.01 -3.16
CA LEU A 96 5.79 -15.25 -2.59
C LEU A 96 4.38 -15.70 -3.04
N LYS A 97 4.26 -16.65 -3.98
CA LYS A 97 2.95 -17.07 -4.50
C LYS A 97 2.21 -18.09 -3.63
N GLN A 98 2.79 -18.56 -2.52
CA GLN A 98 2.25 -19.68 -1.74
C GLN A 98 1.65 -19.31 -0.36
N LEU A 99 1.65 -18.04 0.03
CA LEU A 99 1.13 -17.61 1.34
C LEU A 99 -0.14 -16.72 1.30
N ALA A 100 -0.74 -16.51 0.13
CA ALA A 100 -1.99 -15.76 -0.02
C ALA A 100 -3.22 -16.67 -0.10
#